data_AF-A0A9Q0MSU0-F1
#
_entry.id   AF-A0A9Q0MSU0-F1
#
_cell.length_a   1.000
_cell.length_b   1.000
_cell.length_c   1.000
_cell.angle_alpha   90.00
_cell.angle_beta   90.00
_cell.angle_gamma   90.00
#
_symmetry.space_group_name_H-M   'P 1'
#
loop_
_entity.id
_entity.type
_entity.pdbx_description
1 polymer ?
#
loop_
_entity_poly.entity_id
_entity_poly.type
_entity_poly.pdbx_seq_one_letter_code
_entity_poly.pdbx_strand_id
1 'polypeptide(L)'
;MGSLDKACIAGFLCRLCSEMHRTVIHIYGDKGRSLGLAQKINDYLPVTITPTDPLPKTICESCMGRVEQHHDLMIKMSKSRVHFTQLRQVRMHIH
;
A
#
# COMPACT_ATOMS: atom_id res chain seq x y z
N MET A 1 -36.11 -3.96 -23.13
CA MET A 1 -35.28 -3.52 -21.99
C MET A 1 -33.94 -4.21 -22.12
N GLY A 2 -32.87 -3.47 -22.46
CA GLY A 2 -31.54 -4.05 -22.66
C GLY A 2 -30.91 -4.41 -21.32
N SER A 3 -30.44 -5.65 -21.19
CA SER A 3 -29.66 -6.10 -20.03
C SER A 3 -28.30 -5.40 -20.02
N LEU A 4 -27.96 -4.78 -18.89
CA LEU A 4 -26.65 -4.18 -18.63
C LEU A 4 -25.64 -5.20 -18.09
N ASP A 5 -26.01 -6.48 -18.04
CA ASP A 5 -25.23 -7.54 -17.38
C ASP A 5 -23.90 -7.82 -18.12
N LYS A 6 -23.73 -7.26 -19.33
CA LYS A 6 -22.49 -7.31 -20.13
C LYS A 6 -21.87 -5.93 -20.41
N ALA A 7 -22.33 -4.87 -19.74
CA ALA A 7 -21.75 -3.55 -19.94
C ALA A 7 -20.29 -3.53 -19.44
N CYS A 8 -19.33 -3.35 -20.34
CA CYS A 8 -17.93 -3.18 -19.99
C CYS A 8 -17.75 -1.88 -19.21
N ILE A 9 -17.18 -1.96 -18.00
CA ILE A 9 -16.81 -0.78 -17.23
C ILE A 9 -15.59 -0.15 -17.89
N ALA A 10 -15.70 1.09 -18.37
CA ALA A 10 -14.52 1.85 -18.76
C ALA A 10 -13.71 2.23 -17.49
N GLY A 11 -12.42 1.90 -17.47
CA GLY A 11 -11.57 2.13 -16.31
C GLY A 11 -10.15 1.60 -16.50
N PHE A 12 -9.36 1.69 -15.44
CA PHE A 12 -7.98 1.21 -15.38
C PHE A 12 -7.86 0.04 -14.39
N LEU A 13 -6.96 -0.88 -14.69
CA LEU A 13 -6.70 -2.04 -13.83
C LEU A 13 -5.91 -1.63 -12.59
N CYS A 14 -6.34 -2.05 -11.40
CA CYS A 14 -5.56 -1.88 -10.17
C CYS A 14 -4.53 -3.01 -10.03
N ARG A 15 -3.27 -2.66 -9.72
CA ARG A 15 -2.19 -3.63 -9.57
C ARG A 15 -2.35 -4.58 -8.38
N LEU A 16 -3.03 -4.16 -7.31
CA LEU A 16 -3.11 -4.95 -6.07
C LEU A 16 -4.32 -5.87 -6.01
N CYS A 17 -5.48 -5.45 -6.52
CA CYS A 17 -6.68 -6.27 -6.54
C CYS A 17 -7.03 -6.85 -7.91
N SER A 18 -6.34 -6.44 -8.98
CA SER A 18 -6.60 -6.90 -10.35
C SER A 18 -8.02 -6.63 -10.86
N GLU A 19 -8.71 -5.66 -10.27
CA GLU A 19 -10.05 -5.21 -10.67
C GLU A 19 -9.99 -3.91 -11.49
N MET A 20 -11.00 -3.68 -12.34
CA MET A 20 -11.15 -2.42 -13.06
C MET A 20 -11.78 -1.34 -12.19
N HIS A 21 -11.18 -0.15 -12.20
CA HIS A 21 -11.68 1.00 -11.48
C HIS A 21 -11.73 2.25 -12.37
N ARG A 22 -12.79 3.04 -12.23
CA ARG A 22 -12.92 4.33 -12.94
C ARG A 22 -11.86 5.34 -12.49
N THR A 23 -11.52 5.30 -11.20
CA THR A 23 -10.53 6.18 -10.59
C THR A 23 -9.38 5.36 -10.03
N VAL A 24 -8.17 5.70 -10.47
CA VAL A 24 -6.92 5.09 -10.01
C VAL A 24 -5.85 6.16 -9.83
N ILE A 25 -4.82 5.82 -9.08
CA ILE A 25 -3.63 6.64 -8.85
C ILE A 25 -2.45 5.96 -9.54
N HIS A 26 -1.66 6.72 -10.30
CA HIS A 26 -0.41 6.22 -10.84
C HIS A 26 0.63 6.08 -9.73
N ILE A 27 1.15 4.87 -9.51
CA ILE A 27 2.12 4.54 -8.46
C ILE A 27 3.39 5.39 -8.58
N TYR A 28 3.83 5.63 -9.82
CA TYR A 28 4.98 6.49 -10.15
C TYR A 28 4.57 7.88 -10.64
N GLY A 29 3.30 8.28 -10.55
CA GLY A 29 2.87 9.66 -10.81
C GLY A 29 3.17 10.55 -9.61
N ASP A 30 2.88 11.85 -9.72
CA ASP A 30 3.17 12.83 -8.65
C ASP A 30 2.53 12.45 -7.32
N LYS A 31 1.23 12.11 -7.33
CA LYS A 31 0.50 11.66 -6.14
C LYS A 31 1.06 10.34 -5.57
N GLY A 32 1.48 9.42 -6.44
CA GLY A 32 2.06 8.16 -6.00
C GLY A 32 3.44 8.33 -5.37
N ARG A 33 4.26 9.24 -5.93
CA ARG A 33 5.55 9.65 -5.36
C ARG A 33 5.39 10.38 -4.04
N SER A 34 4.47 11.34 -3.93
CA SER A 34 4.24 12.07 -2.69
C SER A 34 3.80 11.17 -1.53
N LEU A 35 3.07 10.09 -1.84
CA LEU A 35 2.63 9.09 -0.86
C LEU A 35 3.65 7.96 -0.65
N GLY A 36 4.74 7.90 -1.42
CA GLY A 36 5.74 6.85 -1.35
C GLY A 36 5.18 5.44 -1.68
N LEU A 37 4.19 5.35 -2.56
CA LEU A 37 3.42 4.12 -2.77
C LEU A 37 4.29 2.94 -3.21
N ALA A 38 5.23 3.14 -4.13
CA ALA A 38 6.11 2.08 -4.62
C ALA A 38 6.94 1.46 -3.49
N GLN A 39 7.51 2.32 -2.63
CA GLN A 39 8.30 1.87 -1.48
C GLN A 39 7.42 1.10 -0.49
N LYS A 40 6.30 1.69 -0.04
CA LYS A 40 5.41 1.05 0.93
C LYS A 40 4.90 -0.31 0.44
N ILE A 41 4.57 -0.42 -0.85
CA ILE A 41 4.11 -1.70 -1.42
C ILE A 41 5.25 -2.74 -1.38
N ASN A 42 6.44 -2.39 -1.84
CA ASN A 42 7.57 -3.31 -1.87
C ASN A 42 8.06 -3.70 -0.46
N ASP A 43 7.92 -2.82 0.53
CA ASP A 43 8.35 -3.06 1.91
C ASP A 43 7.41 -4.00 2.66
N TYR A 44 6.11 -3.97 2.35
CA TYR A 44 5.07 -4.65 3.15
C TYR A 44 4.39 -5.83 2.45
N LEU A 45 4.36 -5.84 1.12
CA LEU A 45 3.71 -6.88 0.36
C LEU A 45 4.77 -7.75 -0.34
N PRO A 46 4.53 -9.06 -0.49
CA PRO A 46 5.45 -9.97 -1.17
C PRO A 46 5.34 -9.82 -2.70
N VAL A 47 5.38 -8.60 -3.19
CA VAL A 47 5.33 -8.26 -4.62
C VAL A 47 6.41 -7.23 -4.92
N THR A 48 6.96 -7.30 -6.14
CA THR A 48 7.93 -6.30 -6.59
C THR A 48 7.29 -5.44 -7.67
N ILE A 49 7.22 -4.14 -7.42
CA ILE A 49 6.79 -3.13 -8.38
C ILE A 49 8.01 -2.30 -8.76
N THR A 50 8.28 -2.20 -10.06
CA THR A 50 9.41 -1.42 -10.60
C THR A 50 8.95 -0.39 -11.62
N PRO A 51 9.72 0.68 -11.87
CA PRO A 51 9.41 1.64 -12.92
C PRO A 51 9.43 1.04 -14.33
N THR A 52 10.13 -0.07 -14.53
CA THR A 52 10.22 -0.81 -15.80
C THR A 52 9.16 -1.91 -15.95
N ASP A 53 8.23 -2.01 -14.99
CA ASP A 53 7.22 -3.07 -14.96
C ASP A 53 6.31 -3.02 -16.21
N PRO A 54 6.10 -4.13 -16.92
CA PRO A 54 5.26 -4.19 -18.12
C PRO A 54 3.75 -4.13 -17.83
N LEU A 55 3.35 -4.31 -16.58
CA LEU A 55 1.95 -4.33 -16.14
C LEU A 55 1.47 -2.94 -15.67
N PRO A 56 0.15 -2.74 -15.45
CA PRO A 56 -0.39 -1.43 -15.10
C PRO A 56 0.22 -0.85 -13.83
N LYS A 57 0.68 0.39 -13.90
CA LYS A 57 1.33 1.12 -12.80
C LYS A 57 0.32 1.95 -12.00
N THR A 58 -0.86 1.38 -11.79
CA THR A 58 -2.03 2.06 -11.20
C THR A 58 -2.58 1.30 -10.01
N ILE A 59 -3.09 2.03 -9.02
CA ILE A 59 -3.70 1.48 -7.80
C ILE A 59 -5.04 2.18 -7.53
N CYS A 60 -6.07 1.44 -7.14
CA CYS A 60 -7.34 2.03 -6.73
C CYS A 60 -7.27 2.59 -5.30
N GLU A 61 -8.22 3.45 -4.95
CA GLU A 61 -8.22 4.15 -3.65
C GLU A 61 -8.33 3.20 -2.46
N SER A 62 -9.14 2.13 -2.59
CA SER A 62 -9.30 1.12 -1.53
C SER A 62 -7.98 0.40 -1.25
N CYS A 63 -7.28 -0.04 -2.29
CA CYS A 63 -5.97 -0.68 -2.16
C CYS A 63 -4.92 0.27 -1.58
N MET A 64 -4.90 1.53 -2.01
CA MET A 64 -4.02 2.55 -1.44
C MET A 64 -4.30 2.76 0.05
N GLY A 65 -5.57 2.89 0.45
CA GLY A 65 -5.93 3.05 1.85
C GLY A 65 -5.54 1.86 2.72
N ARG A 66 -5.54 0.63 2.18
CA ARG A 66 -5.05 -0.56 2.90
C ARG A 66 -3.53 -0.53 3.10
N VAL A 67 -2.77 -0.11 2.08
CA VAL A 67 -1.31 0.05 2.17
C VAL A 67 -0.95 1.10 3.23
N GLU A 68 -1.64 2.24 3.25
CA GLU A 68 -1.42 3.29 4.25
C GLU A 68 -1.73 2.81 5.68
N GLN A 69 -2.87 2.14 5.88
CA GLN A 69 -3.22 1.56 7.19
C GLN A 69 -2.18 0.55 7.69
N HIS A 70 -1.66 -0.27 6.78
CA HIS A 70 -0.61 -1.24 7.11
C HIS A 70 0.69 -0.53 7.49
N HIS A 71 1.10 0.49 6.73
CA HIS A 71 2.26 1.31 7.04
C HIS A 71 2.17 1.95 8.43
N ASP A 72 1.03 2.55 8.76
CA ASP A 72 0.78 3.17 10.07
C ASP A 72 0.88 2.17 11.21
N LEU A 73 0.33 0.96 11.01
CA LEU A 73 0.44 -0.11 11.98
C LEU A 73 1.89 -0.52 12.20
N MET A 74 2.66 -0.71 11.13
CA MET A 74 4.07 -1.10 11.20
C MET A 74 4.92 -0.04 11.91
N ILE A 75 4.68 1.26 11.65
CA ILE A 75 5.35 2.35 12.37
C ILE A 75 5.03 2.28 13.87
N LYS A 76 3.75 2.11 14.24
CA LYS A 76 3.34 2.00 15.64
C LYS A 76 4.00 0.81 16.32
N MET A 77 4.00 -0.35 15.67
CA MET A 77 4.63 -1.57 16.20
C MET A 77 6.14 -1.39 16.42
N SER A 78 6.84 -0.76 15.47
CA SER A 78 8.27 -0.46 15.62
C SER A 78 8.54 0.48 16.80
N LYS A 79 7.75 1.54 16.97
CA LYS A 79 7.86 2.47 18.11
C LYS A 79 7.62 1.75 19.44
N SER A 80 6.54 0.97 19.53
CA SER A 80 6.22 0.18 20.73
C SER A 80 7.34 -0.82 21.05
N ARG A 81 7.87 -1.52 20.04
CA ARG A 81 8.99 -2.46 20.21
C ARG A 81 10.20 -1.75 20.82
N VAL A 82 10.62 -0.60 20.28
CA VAL A 82 11.75 0.18 20.81
C VAL A 82 11.50 0.60 22.26
N HIS A 83 10.32 1.12 22.56
CA HIS A 83 9.94 1.53 23.91
C HIS A 83 10.02 0.36 24.90
N PHE A 84 9.44 -0.79 24.56
CA PHE A 84 9.50 -1.98 25.41
C PHE A 84 10.91 -2.54 25.58
N THR A 85 11.76 -2.47 24.54
CA THR A 85 13.17 -2.87 24.67
C THR A 85 13.95 -1.95 25.60
N GLN A 86 13.69 -0.64 25.58
CA GLN A 86 14.34 0.32 26.47
C GLN A 86 13.91 0.13 27.93
N LEU A 87 12.61 -0.10 28.17
CA LEU A 87 12.10 -0.42 29.51
C LEU A 87 12.73 -1.71 30.09
N ARG A 88 12.96 -2.73 29.25
CA ARG A 88 13.69 -3.94 29.68
C ARG A 88 15.13 -3.65 30.09
N GLN A 89 15.83 -2.76 29.40
CA GLN A 89 17.22 -2.40 29.72
C GLN A 89 17.34 -1.62 31.04
N VAL A 90 16.43 -0.68 31.30
CA VAL A 90 16.40 0.07 32.57
C VAL A 90 16.15 -0.87 33.76
N ARG A 91 15.26 -1.86 33.59
CA ARG A 91 14.94 -2.82 34.64
C ARG A 91 16.10 -3.79 34.97
N MET A 92 17.07 -3.98 34.07
CA MET A 92 18.27 -4.79 34.29
C MET A 92 19.41 -4.05 34.99
N HIS A 93 19.35 -2.72 35.13
CA HIS A 93 20.37 -1.90 35.80
C HIS A 93 20.01 -1.54 37.25
N ILE A 94 18.86 -2.02 37.74
CA ILE A 94 18.36 -1.79 39.11
C ILE A 94 18.58 -3.01 40.02
N HIS A 95 19.06 -4.12 39.47
CA HIS A 95 19.55 -5.31 40.19
C HIS A 95 21.05 -5.48 39.93
#